data_AF-A0A023Y8W7-F1
#
_entry.id   AF-A0A023Y8W7-F1
#
_cell.length_a   1.000
_cell.length_b   1.000
_cell.length_c   1.000
_cell.angle_alpha   90.00
_cell.angle_beta   90.00
_cell.angle_gamma   90.00
#
_symmetry.space_group_name_H-M   'P 1'
#
loop_
_entity.id
_entity.type
_entity.pdbx_description
1 polymer ?
#
loop_
_entity_poly.entity_id
_entity_poly.type
_entity_poly.pdbx_seq_one_letter_code
_entity_poly.pdbx_strand_id
1 'polypeptide(L)'
;MSAVRPIITRPAQHPTLRITEELERNVYWIHMHANLVNQPGRPCFASRLVDDIVDYQRELGDRLSASHVLSPHVVLASDSDVFNLGGDLELFCRLIREGDRARLLD
;
A
#
# COMPACT_ATOMS: atom_id res chain seq x y z
N MET A 1 2.55 30.20 -14.39
CA MET A 1 1.34 29.39 -14.68
C MET A 1 1.57 27.99 -14.16
N SER A 2 0.90 27.59 -13.08
CA SER A 2 0.95 26.21 -12.58
C SER A 2 -0.06 25.39 -13.36
N ALA A 3 0.41 24.46 -14.19
CA ALA A 3 -0.47 23.57 -14.94
C ALA A 3 -0.97 22.49 -13.97
N VAL A 4 -2.27 22.50 -13.66
CA VAL A 4 -2.96 21.35 -13.04
C VAL A 4 -3.03 20.27 -14.11
N ARG A 5 -2.40 19.12 -13.85
CA ARG A 5 -2.21 18.04 -14.82
C ARG A 5 -2.91 16.76 -14.37
N PRO A 6 -3.32 15.88 -15.30
CA PRO A 6 -4.21 14.77 -15.00
C PRO A 6 -3.52 13.71 -14.15
N ILE A 7 -4.14 13.39 -13.02
CA ILE A 7 -3.82 12.23 -12.18
C ILE A 7 -4.48 11.01 -12.82
N ILE A 8 -3.69 9.97 -13.15
CA ILE A 8 -4.22 8.70 -13.61
C ILE A 8 -4.50 7.82 -12.38
N THR A 9 -5.78 7.55 -12.12
CA THR A 9 -6.22 6.60 -11.09
C THR A 9 -6.51 5.26 -11.74
N ARG A 10 -5.76 4.20 -11.39
CA ARG A 10 -6.02 2.83 -11.87
C ARG A 10 -7.08 2.15 -10.99
N PRO A 11 -8.07 1.44 -11.57
CA PRO A 11 -9.06 0.69 -10.81
C PRO A 11 -8.42 -0.48 -10.02
N ALA A 12 -9.04 -0.81 -8.88
CA ALA A 12 -8.43 -1.47 -7.72
C ALA A 12 -8.04 -2.95 -7.93
N GLN A 13 -6.82 -3.21 -8.39
CA GLN A 13 -6.16 -4.50 -8.14
C GLN A 13 -5.73 -4.65 -6.67
N HIS A 14 -5.53 -3.51 -5.98
CA HIS A 14 -5.09 -3.45 -4.59
C HIS A 14 -6.13 -2.67 -3.77
N PRO A 15 -7.18 -3.33 -3.25
CA PRO A 15 -8.33 -2.67 -2.64
C PRO A 15 -8.00 -1.87 -1.38
N THR A 16 -6.87 -2.15 -0.72
CA THR A 16 -6.41 -1.38 0.45
C THR A 16 -5.55 -0.17 0.09
N LEU A 17 -5.14 -0.05 -1.19
CA LEU A 17 -4.25 0.99 -1.67
C LEU A 17 -4.95 1.92 -2.67
N ARG A 18 -4.73 3.23 -2.51
CA ARG A 18 -5.01 4.20 -3.56
C ARG A 18 -3.69 4.62 -4.20
N ILE A 19 -3.55 4.30 -5.48
CA ILE A 19 -2.32 4.53 -6.23
C ILE A 19 -2.51 5.72 -7.17
N THR A 20 -1.49 6.58 -7.23
CA THR A 20 -1.43 7.70 -8.18
C THR A 20 -0.05 7.72 -8.84
N GLU A 21 -0.03 7.67 -10.17
CA GLU A 21 1.22 7.60 -10.95
C GLU A 21 1.44 8.89 -11.74
N GLU A 22 2.59 9.53 -11.55
CA GLU A 22 3.07 10.66 -12.34
C GLU A 22 4.17 10.20 -13.30
N LEU A 23 3.75 9.58 -14.41
CA LEU A 23 4.67 8.93 -15.36
C LEU A 23 5.69 9.89 -15.98
N GLU A 24 5.34 11.17 -16.17
CA GLU A 24 6.28 12.17 -16.71
C GLU A 24 7.49 12.43 -15.79
N ARG A 25 7.30 12.23 -14.47
CA ARG A 25 8.30 12.52 -13.43
C ARG A 25 8.84 11.25 -12.78
N ASN A 26 8.35 10.09 -13.18
CA ASN A 26 8.61 8.80 -12.54
C ASN A 26 8.35 8.84 -11.02
N VAL A 27 7.24 9.47 -10.60
CA VAL A 27 6.82 9.53 -9.20
C VAL A 27 5.57 8.66 -9.01
N TYR A 28 5.59 7.79 -8.00
CA TYR A 28 4.53 6.84 -7.71
C TYR A 28 4.09 7.01 -6.26
N TRP A 29 2.81 7.33 -6.07
CA TRP A 29 2.22 7.54 -4.74
C TRP A 29 1.37 6.34 -4.37
N ILE A 30 1.66 5.77 -3.20
CA ILE A 30 0.94 4.64 -2.62
C ILE A 30 0.30 5.12 -1.33
N HIS A 31 -1.02 5.31 -1.34
CA HIS A 31 -1.77 5.67 -0.14
C HIS A 31 -2.38 4.41 0.49
N MET A 32 -1.92 4.06 1.69
CA MET A 32 -2.48 2.98 2.49
C MET A 32 -3.89 3.33 2.99
N HIS A 33 -4.64 2.31 3.41
CA HIS A 33 -5.93 2.44 4.11
C HIS A 33 -7.08 3.00 3.26
N ALA A 34 -6.98 2.93 1.93
CA ALA A 34 -8.03 3.42 1.03
C ALA A 34 -9.38 2.69 1.23
N ASN A 35 -9.33 1.43 1.67
CA ASN A 35 -10.51 0.63 2.01
C ASN A 35 -11.25 1.15 3.25
N LEU A 36 -10.57 1.84 4.18
CA LEU A 36 -11.18 2.27 5.44
C LEU A 36 -12.27 3.33 5.26
N VAL A 37 -12.29 4.01 4.10
CA VAL A 37 -13.37 4.92 3.72
C VAL A 37 -14.72 4.18 3.65
N ASN A 38 -14.71 2.94 3.16
CA ASN A 38 -15.91 2.13 2.98
C ASN A 38 -16.10 1.08 4.08
N GLN A 39 -15.01 0.66 4.73
CA GLN A 39 -14.98 -0.40 5.73
C GLN A 39 -14.20 0.09 6.95
N PRO A 40 -14.87 0.76 7.92
CA PRO A 40 -14.21 1.29 9.10
C PRO A 40 -13.43 0.20 9.85
N GLY A 41 -12.23 0.54 10.28
CA GLY A 41 -11.31 -0.39 10.92
C GLY A 41 -10.07 0.34 11.45
N ARG A 42 -9.15 -0.41 12.03
CA ARG A 42 -7.91 0.15 12.56
C ARG A 42 -6.88 0.30 11.43
N PRO A 43 -6.32 1.51 11.19
CA PRO A 43 -5.27 1.73 10.19
C PRO A 43 -3.95 1.11 10.66
N CYS A 44 -3.75 -0.18 10.38
CA CYS A 44 -2.59 -0.97 10.76
C CYS A 44 -2.17 -1.89 9.60
N PHE A 45 -1.02 -2.55 9.72
CA PHE A 45 -0.54 -3.59 8.81
C PHE A 45 -1.34 -4.89 8.97
N ALA A 46 -2.63 -4.84 8.65
CA ALA A 46 -3.45 -6.03 8.43
C ALA A 46 -2.87 -6.84 7.25
N SER A 47 -3.01 -8.17 7.28
CA SER A 47 -2.40 -9.05 6.26
C SER A 47 -2.72 -8.60 4.83
N ARG A 48 -3.98 -8.24 4.56
CA ARG A 48 -4.41 -7.75 3.23
C ARG A 48 -3.67 -6.49 2.77
N LEU A 49 -3.38 -5.55 3.69
CA LEU A 49 -2.61 -4.35 3.35
C LEU A 49 -1.16 -4.70 3.01
N VAL A 50 -0.57 -5.64 3.76
CA VAL A 50 0.80 -6.11 3.49
C VAL A 50 0.86 -6.81 2.13
N ASP A 51 -0.08 -7.71 1.85
CA ASP A 51 -0.18 -8.43 0.57
C ASP A 51 -0.29 -7.44 -0.60
N ASP A 52 -1.21 -6.46 -0.51
CA ASP A 52 -1.40 -5.44 -1.54
C ASP A 52 -0.13 -4.58 -1.76
N ILE A 53 0.59 -4.21 -0.70
CA ILE A 53 1.84 -3.44 -0.80
C ILE A 53 2.92 -4.26 -1.51
N VAL A 54 3.12 -5.52 -1.10
CA VAL A 54 4.15 -6.39 -1.65
C VAL A 54 3.87 -6.69 -3.11
N ASP A 55 2.62 -6.99 -3.47
CA ASP A 55 2.22 -7.26 -4.84
C ASP A 55 2.43 -6.04 -5.74
N TYR A 56 2.02 -4.84 -5.29
CA TYR A 56 2.25 -3.62 -6.06
C TYR A 56 3.74 -3.28 -6.20
N GLN A 57 4.54 -3.51 -5.15
CA GLN A 57 5.99 -3.29 -5.21
C GLN A 57 6.66 -4.19 -6.25
N ARG A 58 6.23 -5.46 -6.35
CA ARG A 58 6.72 -6.38 -7.40
C ARG A 58 6.31 -5.90 -8.78
N GLU A 59 5.03 -5.61 -9.00
CA GLU A 59 4.53 -5.13 -10.29
C GLU A 59 5.25 -3.84 -10.73
N LEU A 60 5.39 -2.87 -9.83
CA LEU A 60 6.06 -1.61 -10.11
C LEU A 60 7.55 -1.84 -10.38
N GLY A 61 8.21 -2.69 -9.61
CA GLY A 61 9.62 -3.05 -9.82
C GLY A 61 9.87 -3.66 -11.20
N ASP A 62 9.01 -4.59 -11.63
CA ASP A 62 9.10 -5.23 -12.95
C ASP A 62 8.90 -4.20 -14.08
N ARG A 63 7.90 -3.32 -13.94
CA ARG A 63 7.62 -2.26 -14.92
C ARG A 63 8.76 -1.25 -15.04
N LEU A 64 9.31 -0.80 -13.92
CA LEU A 64 10.42 0.16 -13.87
C LEU A 64 11.69 -0.43 -14.49
N SER A 65 11.96 -1.70 -14.21
CA SER A 65 13.09 -2.44 -14.76
C SER A 65 12.96 -2.61 -16.28
N ALA A 66 11.79 -3.05 -16.76
CA ALA A 66 11.53 -3.21 -18.19
C ALA A 66 11.63 -1.87 -18.96
N SER A 67 11.21 -0.78 -18.33
CA SER A 67 11.21 0.56 -18.93
C SER A 67 12.54 1.31 -18.77
N HIS A 68 13.56 0.69 -18.14
CA HIS A 68 14.88 1.29 -17.88
C HIS A 68 14.81 2.69 -17.25
N VAL A 69 13.84 2.89 -16.34
CA VAL A 69 13.62 4.19 -15.70
C VAL A 69 14.78 4.50 -14.76
N LEU A 70 15.43 5.65 -14.97
CA LEU A 70 16.50 6.13 -14.11
C LEU A 70 15.92 6.93 -12.94
N SER A 71 16.23 6.50 -11.72
CA SER A 71 15.86 7.17 -10.46
C SER A 71 14.35 7.45 -10.28
N PRO A 72 13.48 6.41 -10.34
CA PRO A 72 12.08 6.57 -9.97
C PRO A 72 11.94 6.87 -8.48
N HIS A 73 10.92 7.63 -8.12
CA HIS A 73 10.61 8.00 -6.74
C HIS A 73 9.29 7.34 -6.33
N VAL A 74 9.28 6.68 -5.16
CA VAL A 74 8.08 6.06 -4.60
C VAL A 74 7.77 6.71 -3.26
N VAL A 75 6.54 7.19 -3.11
CA VAL A 75 6.04 7.81 -1.89
C VAL A 75 5.03 6.89 -1.26
N LEU A 76 5.28 6.49 0.00
CA LEU A 76 4.31 5.78 0.82
C LEU A 76 3.59 6.78 1.73
N ALA A 77 2.28 6.82 1.65
CA ALA A 77 1.39 7.72 2.37
C ALA A 77 0.19 6.95 2.95
N SER A 78 -0.75 7.66 3.58
CA SER A 78 -1.97 7.09 4.15
C SER A 78 -3.18 7.95 3.76
N ASP A 79 -4.31 7.31 3.53
CA ASP A 79 -5.64 7.94 3.37
C ASP A 79 -6.41 8.04 4.70
N SER A 80 -5.80 7.57 5.79
CA SER A 80 -6.33 7.72 7.14
C SER A 80 -5.80 9.01 7.81
N ASP A 81 -6.37 9.36 8.97
CA ASP A 81 -5.93 10.48 9.81
C ASP A 81 -4.58 10.23 10.49
N VAL A 82 -4.11 8.98 10.47
CA VAL A 82 -2.78 8.55 10.91
C VAL A 82 -2.03 7.84 9.79
N PHE A 83 -0.70 7.83 9.88
CA PHE A 83 0.14 7.13 8.89
C PHE A 83 -0.10 5.62 8.89
N ASN A 84 0.19 4.95 10.01
CA ASN A 84 -0.07 3.52 10.25
C ASN A 84 0.15 3.25 11.75
N LEU A 85 -0.66 2.38 12.36
CA LEU A 85 -0.60 2.05 13.79
C LEU A 85 0.27 0.83 14.14
N GLY A 86 1.06 0.32 13.18
CA GLY A 86 1.95 -0.81 13.34
C GLY A 86 1.28 -2.14 12.98
N GLY A 87 1.70 -3.22 13.64
CA GLY A 87 1.18 -4.56 13.35
C GLY A 87 -0.29 -4.76 13.75
N ASP A 88 -0.91 -5.76 13.15
CA ASP A 88 -2.27 -6.18 13.48
C ASP A 88 -2.32 -6.87 14.85
N LEU A 89 -2.64 -6.10 15.88
CA LEU A 89 -2.73 -6.59 17.25
C LEU A 89 -3.88 -7.60 17.44
N GLU A 90 -4.94 -7.52 16.65
CA GLU A 90 -6.06 -8.46 16.74
C GLU A 90 -5.60 -9.84 16.24
N LEU A 91 -4.90 -9.86 15.11
CA LEU A 91 -4.26 -11.07 14.57
C LEU A 91 -3.25 -11.65 15.57
N PHE A 92 -2.35 -10.84 16.12
CA PHE A 92 -1.36 -11.32 17.08
C PHE A 92 -2.01 -11.90 18.34
N CYS A 93 -2.98 -11.20 18.93
CA CYS A 93 -3.70 -11.70 20.10
C CYS A 93 -4.39 -13.04 19.82
N ARG A 94 -4.98 -13.21 18.63
CA ARG A 94 -5.61 -14.47 18.23
C ARG A 94 -4.60 -15.61 18.13
N LEU A 95 -3.52 -15.42 17.36
CA LEU A 95 -2.51 -16.46 17.15
C LEU A 95 -1.77 -16.85 18.45
N ILE A 96 -1.48 -15.88 19.33
CA ILE A 96 -0.87 -16.15 20.65
C ILE A 96 -1.79 -17.01 21.51
N ARG A 97 -3.10 -16.72 21.53
CA ARG A 97 -4.08 -17.51 22.31
C ARG A 97 -4.31 -18.90 21.73
N GLU A 98 -4.23 -19.03 20.41
CA GLU A 98 -4.31 -20.32 19.71
C GLU A 98 -3.02 -21.15 19.85
N GLY A 99 -1.93 -20.55 20.36
CA GLY A 99 -0.62 -21.22 20.48
C GLY A 99 0.07 -21.44 19.13
N ASP A 100 -0.38 -20.74 18.08
CA ASP A 100 0.10 -20.92 16.72
C ASP A 100 1.39 -20.13 16.48
N ARG A 101 2.50 -20.68 16.96
CA ARG A 101 3.84 -20.10 16.81
C ARG A 101 4.26 -20.03 15.34
N ALA A 102 3.86 -20.98 14.51
CA ALA A 102 4.29 -21.03 13.12
C ALA A 102 3.79 -19.80 12.37
N ARG A 103 2.49 -19.49 12.49
CA ARG A 103 1.90 -18.31 11.85
C ARG A 103 2.30 -16.97 12.45
N LEU A 104 2.84 -16.96 13.67
CA LEU A 104 3.39 -15.74 14.27
C LEU A 104 4.77 -15.35 13.73
N LEU A 105 5.46 -16.28 13.06
CA LEU A 105 6.84 -16.10 12.56
C LEU A 105 6.94 -16.14 11.04
N ASP A 106 5.82 -16.37 10.36
CA ASP A 106 5.68 -16.30 8.90
C ASP A 106 5.61 -14.83 8.46
#